data_AF-A0A8T3TDI5-F1
#
_entry.id   AF-A0A8T3TDI5-F1
#
_cell.length_a   1.000
_cell.length_b   1.000
_cell.length_c   1.000
_cell.angle_alpha   90.00
_cell.angle_beta   90.00
_cell.angle_gamma   90.00
#
_symmetry.space_group_name_H-M   'P 1'
#
loop_
_entity.id
_entity.type
_entity.pdbx_description
1 polymer ?
#
loop_
_entity_poly.entity_id
_entity_poly.type
_entity_poly.pdbx_seq_one_letter_code
_entity_poly.pdbx_strand_id
1 'polypeptide(L)'
;MLDHEEQFLFKEEILHLATATGEPGVLDNVEDLLTDVITSPRFDSEVFTLERSLQVMLGARAGTTLVGLLTVTPEVFDQVAEVPISPEVHERLVAWRARFGLAIDNALNFLNNPDGIQGHDFSTQVAHVDDRRVLQGRLTLVRYNNEPQFFLADAAVFYGLIADVLDRLGPHSESETVDIETLSRLKDAIAQIERKQLARDRS
;
A
#
# COMPACT_ATOMS: atom_id res chain seq x y z
N MET A 1 15.91 9.11 -9.69
CA MET A 1 16.57 10.06 -8.76
C MET A 1 16.40 11.44 -9.38
N LEU A 2 15.83 12.39 -8.63
CA LEU A 2 15.56 13.75 -9.11
C LEU A 2 16.86 14.49 -9.40
N ASP A 3 16.89 15.33 -10.43
CA ASP A 3 17.98 16.26 -10.68
C ASP A 3 17.99 17.46 -9.69
N HIS A 4 18.98 18.34 -9.77
CA HIS A 4 19.10 19.45 -8.80
C HIS A 4 17.94 20.45 -8.86
N GLU A 5 17.37 20.69 -10.04
CA GLU A 5 16.26 21.63 -10.22
C GLU A 5 14.95 20.99 -9.73
N GLU A 6 14.74 19.73 -10.07
CA GLU A 6 13.61 18.92 -9.59
C GLU A 6 13.63 18.76 -8.06
N GLN A 7 14.80 18.54 -7.46
CA GLN A 7 14.96 18.48 -6.00
C GLN A 7 14.59 19.80 -5.34
N PHE A 8 15.01 20.93 -5.91
CA PHE A 8 14.67 22.24 -5.37
C PHE A 8 13.16 22.48 -5.40
N LEU A 9 12.52 22.25 -6.55
CA LEU A 9 11.07 22.39 -6.71
C LEU A 9 10.30 21.44 -5.79
N PHE A 10 10.75 20.19 -5.66
CA PHE A 10 10.16 19.22 -4.75
C PHE A 10 10.17 19.76 -3.30
N LYS A 11 11.31 20.25 -2.82
CA LYS A 11 11.42 20.79 -1.46
C LYS A 11 10.52 22.01 -1.24
N GLU A 12 10.38 22.89 -2.24
CA GLU A 12 9.44 24.01 -2.18
C GLU A 12 7.98 23.54 -2.09
N GLU A 13 7.60 22.51 -2.85
CA GLU A 13 6.26 21.93 -2.79
C GLU A 13 5.98 21.29 -1.42
N ILE A 14 6.94 20.56 -0.84
CA ILE A 14 6.80 19.99 0.50
C ILE A 14 6.64 21.08 1.57
N LEU A 15 7.41 22.17 1.47
CA LEU A 15 7.30 23.28 2.42
C LEU A 15 5.93 23.97 2.31
N HIS A 16 5.43 24.15 1.10
CA HIS A 16 4.09 24.69 0.85
C HIS A 16 2.99 23.77 1.41
N LEU A 17 3.08 22.46 1.14
CA LEU A 17 2.17 21.45 1.69
C LEU A 17 2.19 21.48 3.22
N ALA A 18 3.37 21.49 3.83
CA ALA A 18 3.52 21.49 5.28
C ALA A 18 2.88 22.71 5.94
N THR A 19 2.94 23.86 5.27
CA THR A 19 2.25 25.09 5.71
C THR A 19 0.73 24.91 5.68
N ALA A 20 0.18 24.35 4.60
CA ALA A 20 -1.26 24.10 4.46
C ALA A 20 -1.77 23.07 5.46
N THR A 21 -1.00 22.02 5.74
CA THR A 21 -1.37 20.98 6.72
C THR A 21 -1.09 21.37 8.17
N GLY A 22 -0.30 22.43 8.40
CA GLY A 22 0.05 22.89 9.74
C GLY A 22 -1.07 23.66 10.46
N GLU A 23 -2.19 23.92 9.79
CA GLU A 23 -3.36 24.53 10.42
C GLU A 23 -4.04 23.56 11.41
N PRO A 24 -4.55 24.06 12.55
CA PRO A 24 -5.15 23.19 13.58
C PRO A 24 -6.27 22.30 13.04
N GLY A 25 -6.16 20.99 13.30
CA GLY A 25 -7.16 19.99 12.90
C GLY A 25 -7.09 19.56 11.43
N VAL A 26 -6.28 20.21 10.59
CA VAL A 26 -6.16 19.81 9.18
C VAL A 26 -5.52 18.43 9.02
N LEU A 27 -4.50 18.11 9.83
CA LEU A 27 -3.89 16.78 9.84
C LEU A 27 -4.93 15.69 10.11
N ASP A 28 -5.77 15.87 11.13
CA ASP A 28 -6.79 14.88 11.47
C ASP A 28 -7.86 14.77 10.35
N ASN A 29 -8.30 15.90 9.78
CA ASN A 29 -9.25 15.90 8.67
C ASN A 29 -8.72 15.17 7.43
N VAL A 30 -7.43 15.33 7.10
CA VAL A 30 -6.78 14.61 6.00
C VAL A 30 -6.74 13.12 6.30
N GLU A 31 -6.36 12.74 7.53
CA GLU A 31 -6.31 11.34 7.92
C GLU A 31 -7.67 10.65 7.88
N ASP A 32 -8.71 11.34 8.34
CA ASP A 32 -10.10 10.87 8.29
C ASP A 32 -10.52 10.66 6.83
N LEU A 33 -10.28 11.64 5.94
CA LEU A 33 -10.58 11.50 4.51
C LEU A 33 -9.86 10.30 3.88
N LEU A 34 -8.56 10.15 4.14
CA LEU A 34 -7.78 9.04 3.59
C LEU A 34 -8.30 7.69 4.11
N THR A 35 -8.69 7.63 5.39
CA THR A 35 -9.27 6.44 6.02
C THR A 35 -10.65 6.11 5.45
N ASP A 36 -11.50 7.11 5.27
CA ASP A 36 -12.83 6.95 4.66
C ASP A 36 -12.71 6.39 3.24
N VAL A 37 -11.80 6.96 2.44
CA VAL A 37 -11.55 6.51 1.07
C VAL A 37 -11.13 5.04 1.08
N ILE A 38 -10.07 4.66 1.82
CA ILE A 38 -9.56 3.28 1.81
C ILE A 38 -10.52 2.22 2.36
N THR A 39 -11.48 2.64 3.20
CA THR A 39 -12.50 1.75 3.78
C THR A 39 -13.80 1.76 2.99
N SER A 40 -13.93 2.63 2.00
CA SER A 40 -15.16 2.78 1.23
C SER A 40 -15.47 1.55 0.38
N PRO A 41 -16.75 1.11 0.35
CA PRO A 41 -17.21 0.08 -0.59
C PRO A 41 -17.18 0.56 -2.05
N ARG A 42 -16.98 1.86 -2.29
CA ARG A 42 -16.88 2.48 -3.63
C ARG A 42 -15.52 3.13 -3.87
N PHE A 43 -14.48 2.61 -3.23
CA PHE A 43 -13.15 3.23 -3.26
C PHE A 43 -12.65 3.60 -4.66
N ASP A 44 -12.91 2.83 -5.72
CA ASP A 44 -12.38 3.19 -7.05
C ASP A 44 -12.91 4.55 -7.51
N SER A 45 -14.19 4.80 -7.24
CA SER A 45 -14.82 6.10 -7.52
C SER A 45 -14.34 7.20 -6.58
N GLU A 46 -14.05 6.87 -5.32
CA GLU A 46 -13.62 7.85 -4.34
C GLU A 46 -12.16 8.26 -4.53
N VAL A 47 -11.28 7.31 -4.85
CA VAL A 47 -9.88 7.57 -5.25
C VAL A 47 -9.83 8.43 -6.50
N PHE A 48 -10.71 8.19 -7.49
CA PHE A 48 -10.79 9.05 -8.67
C PHE A 48 -11.11 10.52 -8.31
N THR A 49 -11.81 10.75 -7.19
CA THR A 49 -12.13 12.10 -6.70
C THR A 49 -11.21 12.59 -5.58
N LEU A 50 -10.28 11.76 -5.09
CA LEU A 50 -9.46 12.04 -3.91
C LEU A 50 -8.65 13.31 -4.07
N GLU A 51 -8.01 13.49 -5.23
CA GLU A 51 -7.25 14.71 -5.53
C GLU A 51 -8.13 15.95 -5.42
N ARG A 52 -9.33 15.90 -6.01
CA ARG A 52 -10.27 17.03 -5.93
C ARG A 52 -10.73 17.29 -4.49
N SER A 53 -10.99 16.25 -3.70
CA SER A 53 -11.34 16.40 -2.28
C SER A 53 -10.21 17.06 -1.47
N LEU A 54 -8.97 16.64 -1.69
CA LEU A 54 -7.79 17.24 -1.06
C LEU A 54 -7.53 18.67 -1.55
N GLN A 55 -7.76 18.97 -2.82
CA GLN A 55 -7.67 20.33 -3.36
C GLN A 55 -8.71 21.28 -2.75
N VAL A 56 -9.92 20.78 -2.45
CA VAL A 56 -10.94 21.56 -1.75
C VAL A 56 -10.53 21.82 -0.29
N MET A 57 -9.91 20.83 0.35
CA MET A 57 -9.50 20.91 1.76
C MET A 57 -8.25 21.75 1.98
N LEU A 58 -7.21 21.57 1.16
CA LEU A 58 -5.87 22.14 1.35
C LEU A 58 -5.54 23.27 0.36
N GLY A 59 -6.43 23.50 -0.61
CA GLY A 59 -6.16 24.33 -1.78
C GLY A 59 -5.54 23.53 -2.93
N ALA A 60 -5.72 24.04 -4.16
CA ALA A 60 -5.38 23.33 -5.39
C ALA A 60 -3.93 22.81 -5.43
N ARG A 61 -2.96 23.65 -5.05
CA ARG A 61 -1.54 23.29 -5.05
C ARG A 61 -1.24 22.20 -4.02
N ALA A 62 -1.55 22.44 -2.75
CA ALA A 62 -1.23 21.51 -1.67
C ALA A 62 -1.97 20.17 -1.79
N GLY A 63 -3.24 20.18 -2.23
CA GLY A 63 -3.98 18.94 -2.45
C GLY A 63 -3.36 18.06 -3.52
N THR A 64 -2.93 18.65 -4.64
CA THR A 64 -2.22 17.94 -5.72
C THR A 64 -0.87 17.41 -5.24
N THR A 65 -0.11 18.24 -4.53
CA THR A 65 1.19 17.86 -3.96
C THR A 65 1.06 16.69 -3.00
N LEU A 66 0.03 16.65 -2.16
CA LEU A 66 -0.18 15.53 -1.23
C LEU A 66 -0.48 14.21 -1.96
N VAL A 67 -1.34 14.22 -2.98
CA VAL A 67 -1.60 13.01 -3.78
C VAL A 67 -0.31 12.51 -4.44
N GLY A 68 0.42 13.39 -5.11
CA GLY A 68 1.70 13.05 -5.74
C GLY A 68 2.71 12.50 -4.73
N LEU A 69 2.76 13.08 -3.53
CA LEU A 69 3.66 12.64 -2.47
C LEU A 69 3.31 11.24 -1.93
N LEU A 70 2.02 10.91 -1.85
CA LEU A 70 1.57 9.59 -1.39
C LEU A 70 1.92 8.47 -2.39
N THR A 71 1.98 8.80 -3.69
CA THR A 71 2.18 7.84 -4.79
C THR A 71 3.58 7.83 -5.39
N VAL A 72 4.45 8.79 -5.04
CA VAL A 72 5.83 8.81 -5.54
C VAL A 72 6.66 7.61 -5.04
N THR A 73 7.78 7.32 -5.71
CA THR A 73 8.67 6.22 -5.30
C THR A 73 9.29 6.48 -3.92
N PRO A 74 9.63 5.43 -3.14
CA PRO A 74 10.23 5.59 -1.82
C PRO A 74 11.48 6.48 -1.82
N GLU A 75 12.34 6.36 -2.83
CA GLU A 75 13.59 7.10 -2.92
C GLU A 75 13.38 8.61 -3.09
N VAL A 76 12.30 9.02 -3.75
CA VAL A 76 11.92 10.42 -3.87
C VAL A 76 11.27 10.89 -2.57
N PHE A 77 10.43 10.07 -1.95
CA PHE A 77 9.79 10.41 -0.69
C PHE A 77 10.78 10.60 0.46
N ASP A 78 11.88 9.84 0.50
CA ASP A 78 12.91 9.99 1.54
C ASP A 78 13.51 11.41 1.59
N GLN A 79 13.43 12.18 0.49
CA GLN A 79 13.88 13.58 0.45
C GLN A 79 13.04 14.52 1.33
N VAL A 80 11.83 14.11 1.75
CA VAL A 80 10.99 14.87 2.71
C VAL A 80 11.75 15.11 4.02
N ALA A 81 12.60 14.17 4.45
CA ALA A 81 13.39 14.30 5.66
C ALA A 81 14.43 15.44 5.59
N GLU A 82 14.77 15.92 4.39
CA GLU A 82 15.69 17.04 4.19
C GLU A 82 14.99 18.41 4.22
N VAL A 83 13.66 18.44 4.31
CA VAL A 83 12.87 19.68 4.32
C VAL A 83 12.64 20.13 5.77
N PRO A 84 12.88 21.40 6.11
CA PRO A 84 12.71 21.91 7.47
C PRO A 84 11.23 22.14 7.80
N ILE A 85 10.48 21.05 8.05
CA ILE A 85 9.07 21.06 8.43
C ILE A 85 8.88 20.65 9.90
N SER A 86 7.68 20.91 10.44
CA SER A 86 7.34 20.47 11.80
C SER A 86 7.46 18.94 11.94
N PRO A 87 8.01 18.42 13.05
CA PRO A 87 8.10 16.97 13.29
C PRO A 87 6.75 16.25 13.20
N GLU A 88 5.68 16.88 13.70
CA GLU A 88 4.33 16.31 13.65
C GLU A 88 3.83 16.12 12.21
N VAL A 89 4.05 17.12 11.36
CA VAL A 89 3.68 17.05 9.93
C VAL A 89 4.50 15.95 9.25
N HIS A 90 5.81 15.91 9.51
CA HIS A 90 6.69 14.87 8.97
C HIS A 90 6.21 13.47 9.37
N GLU A 91 5.93 13.23 10.65
CA GLU A 91 5.43 11.96 11.15
C GLU A 91 4.11 11.55 10.50
N ARG A 92 3.16 12.49 10.34
CA ARG A 92 1.89 12.24 9.67
C ARG A 92 2.08 11.91 8.19
N LEU A 93 2.92 12.64 7.45
CA LEU A 93 3.20 12.34 6.04
C LEU A 93 3.80 10.94 5.86
N VAL A 94 4.76 10.56 6.71
CA VAL A 94 5.34 9.21 6.72
C VAL A 94 4.27 8.16 7.01
N ALA A 95 3.45 8.37 8.05
CA ALA A 95 2.40 7.44 8.44
C ALA A 95 1.32 7.29 7.35
N TRP A 96 0.88 8.39 6.73
CA TRP A 96 -0.11 8.35 5.66
C TRP A 96 0.41 7.64 4.43
N ARG A 97 1.66 7.91 4.01
CA ARG A 97 2.26 7.17 2.91
C ARG A 97 2.34 5.67 3.21
N ALA A 98 2.80 5.31 4.40
CA ALA A 98 2.92 3.93 4.84
C ALA A 98 1.57 3.21 5.06
N ARG A 99 0.45 3.94 5.14
CA ARG A 99 -0.88 3.34 5.31
C ARG A 99 -1.69 3.33 4.03
N PHE A 100 -1.63 4.41 3.26
CA PHE A 100 -2.56 4.69 2.18
C PHE A 100 -1.88 4.75 0.80
N GLY A 101 -0.60 5.11 0.73
CA GLY A 101 0.09 5.42 -0.52
C GLY A 101 0.00 4.32 -1.57
N LEU A 102 0.26 3.07 -1.16
CA LEU A 102 0.20 1.92 -2.06
C LEU A 102 -1.22 1.65 -2.60
N ALA A 103 -2.23 1.74 -1.74
CA ALA A 103 -3.61 1.51 -2.14
C ALA A 103 -4.05 2.55 -3.18
N ILE A 104 -3.72 3.83 -2.92
CA ILE A 104 -4.06 4.95 -3.80
C ILE A 104 -3.31 4.84 -5.13
N ASP A 105 -2.00 4.55 -5.11
CA ASP A 105 -1.18 4.40 -6.31
C ASP A 105 -1.71 3.28 -7.23
N ASN A 106 -1.97 2.10 -6.67
CA ASN A 106 -2.52 0.97 -7.41
C ASN A 106 -3.87 1.30 -8.06
N ALA A 107 -4.74 1.99 -7.34
CA ALA A 107 -6.06 2.38 -7.82
C ALA A 107 -5.98 3.41 -8.96
N LEU A 108 -5.13 4.41 -8.82
CA LEU A 108 -4.91 5.41 -9.87
C LEU A 108 -4.27 4.77 -11.12
N ASN A 109 -3.32 3.86 -10.95
CA ASN A 109 -2.72 3.11 -12.07
C ASN A 109 -3.75 2.22 -12.78
N PHE A 110 -4.64 1.54 -12.05
CA PHE A 110 -5.75 0.77 -12.63
C PHE A 110 -6.68 1.64 -13.48
N LEU A 111 -7.12 2.77 -12.92
CA LEU A 111 -8.07 3.66 -13.58
C LEU A 111 -7.47 4.33 -14.83
N ASN A 112 -6.17 4.62 -14.80
CA ASN A 112 -5.47 5.21 -15.94
C ASN A 112 -5.13 4.18 -17.03
N ASN A 113 -4.93 2.91 -16.67
CA ASN A 113 -4.64 1.84 -17.62
C ASN A 113 -5.18 0.48 -17.13
N PRO A 114 -6.47 0.17 -17.37
CA PRO A 114 -7.11 -1.05 -16.88
C PRO A 114 -6.42 -2.32 -17.41
N ASP A 115 -5.82 -2.24 -18.60
CA ASP A 115 -5.11 -3.33 -19.27
C ASP A 115 -3.63 -3.44 -18.84
N GLY A 116 -3.09 -2.42 -18.16
CA GLY A 116 -1.67 -2.27 -17.82
C GLY A 116 -1.21 -2.92 -16.52
N ILE A 117 -2.13 -3.42 -15.68
CA ILE A 117 -1.79 -4.12 -14.43
C ILE A 117 -1.08 -5.46 -14.67
N GLN A 118 -1.04 -5.96 -15.92
CA GLN A 118 -0.20 -7.10 -16.29
C GLN A 118 1.32 -6.84 -16.12
N GLY A 119 1.76 -5.62 -15.80
CA GLY A 119 3.16 -5.25 -15.67
C GLY A 119 3.68 -4.91 -14.27
N HIS A 120 2.81 -4.82 -13.24
CA HIS A 120 3.23 -4.51 -11.87
C HIS A 120 2.90 -5.68 -10.94
N ASP A 121 3.80 -6.66 -10.92
CA ASP A 121 3.73 -7.78 -9.96
C ASP A 121 3.75 -7.24 -8.52
N PHE A 122 2.94 -7.85 -7.66
CA PHE A 122 2.96 -7.70 -6.19
C PHE A 122 4.38 -7.89 -5.57
N SER A 123 5.36 -8.38 -6.34
CA SER A 123 6.78 -8.51 -5.96
C SER A 123 7.41 -7.22 -5.40
N THR A 124 7.00 -6.04 -5.88
CA THR A 124 7.46 -4.74 -5.32
C THR A 124 6.88 -4.46 -3.92
N GLN A 125 5.88 -5.22 -3.49
CA GLN A 125 5.07 -4.95 -2.29
C GLN A 125 5.50 -5.75 -1.04
N VAL A 126 6.40 -6.73 -1.16
CA VAL A 126 6.93 -7.52 0.00
C VAL A 126 8.40 -7.22 0.30
N ALA A 127 9.17 -6.66 -0.65
CA ALA A 127 10.62 -6.44 -0.52
C ALA A 127 11.04 -5.19 0.30
N HIS A 128 10.15 -4.62 1.11
CA HIS A 128 10.52 -3.61 2.14
C HIS A 128 10.74 -4.23 3.53
N VAL A 129 11.13 -5.50 3.58
CA VAL A 129 11.66 -6.11 4.81
C VAL A 129 13.16 -5.98 4.77
N ASP A 130 13.68 -4.92 5.38
CA ASP A 130 14.86 -5.09 6.23
C ASP A 130 15.12 -3.99 7.27
N ASP A 131 14.38 -2.86 7.33
CA ASP A 131 14.48 -2.02 8.55
C ASP A 131 13.35 -1.00 8.89
N ARG A 132 12.14 -1.11 8.34
CA ARG A 132 11.00 -0.30 8.81
C ARG A 132 9.73 -1.13 8.90
N ARG A 133 9.47 -1.64 10.10
CA ARG A 133 8.22 -2.33 10.44
C ARG A 133 7.04 -1.40 10.26
N VAL A 134 6.25 -1.61 9.21
CA VAL A 134 4.81 -1.33 9.26
C VAL A 134 4.09 -2.52 8.64
N LEU A 135 3.09 -3.04 9.35
CA LEU A 135 2.16 -4.08 8.89
C LEU A 135 1.19 -3.49 7.84
N GLN A 136 1.74 -3.02 6.72
CA GLN A 136 1.02 -2.49 5.56
C GLN A 136 0.50 -3.66 4.69
N GLY A 137 -0.50 -4.38 5.21
CA GLY A 137 -1.07 -5.54 4.50
C GLY A 137 -2.45 -6.00 5.00
N ARG A 138 -2.95 -5.49 6.13
CA ARG A 138 -4.26 -5.91 6.66
C ARG A 138 -5.45 -5.29 5.92
N LEU A 139 -5.24 -4.20 5.19
CA LEU A 139 -6.29 -3.51 4.42
C LEU A 139 -6.32 -3.92 2.94
N THR A 140 -5.19 -4.36 2.39
CA THR A 140 -5.08 -4.88 1.02
C THR A 140 -5.63 -6.31 0.91
N LEU A 141 -5.39 -7.19 1.89
CA LEU A 141 -5.91 -8.57 1.85
C LEU A 141 -7.44 -8.69 1.83
N VAL A 142 -8.17 -7.72 2.40
CA VAL A 142 -9.63 -7.77 2.55
C VAL A 142 -10.36 -7.48 1.24
N ARG A 143 -9.76 -6.68 0.35
CA ARG A 143 -10.45 -6.22 -0.87
C ARG A 143 -10.17 -7.07 -2.11
N TYR A 144 -9.00 -7.70 -2.19
CA TYR A 144 -8.61 -8.57 -3.31
C TYR A 144 -9.24 -9.97 -3.23
N ASN A 145 -9.95 -10.29 -2.14
CA ASN A 145 -10.64 -11.57 -1.95
C ASN A 145 -12.02 -11.64 -2.67
N ASN A 146 -12.56 -10.50 -3.12
CA ASN A 146 -13.91 -10.44 -3.71
C ASN A 146 -13.94 -10.59 -5.24
N GLU A 147 -12.79 -10.51 -5.92
CA GLU A 147 -12.67 -10.61 -7.37
C GLU A 147 -11.62 -11.67 -7.77
N PRO A 148 -12.03 -12.87 -8.25
CA PRO A 148 -11.13 -14.01 -8.48
C PRO A 148 -9.97 -13.74 -9.44
N GLN A 149 -10.15 -12.83 -10.40
CA GLN A 149 -9.14 -12.45 -11.38
C GLN A 149 -7.87 -11.87 -10.75
N PHE A 150 -8.00 -11.09 -9.68
CA PHE A 150 -6.85 -10.47 -9.01
C PHE A 150 -6.14 -11.45 -8.08
N PHE A 151 -6.89 -12.38 -7.46
CA PHE A 151 -6.31 -13.46 -6.66
C PHE A 151 -5.42 -14.40 -7.51
N LEU A 152 -5.80 -14.63 -8.78
CA LEU A 152 -5.07 -15.51 -9.69
C LEU A 152 -3.80 -14.87 -10.26
N ALA A 153 -3.82 -13.57 -10.56
CA ALA A 153 -2.67 -12.85 -11.09
C ALA A 153 -1.48 -12.85 -10.11
N ASP A 154 -1.76 -12.64 -8.83
CA ASP A 154 -0.74 -12.54 -7.77
C ASP A 154 -0.56 -13.83 -6.94
N ALA A 155 -1.11 -14.96 -7.42
CA ALA A 155 -1.12 -16.22 -6.69
C ALA A 155 0.28 -16.66 -6.21
N ALA A 156 1.31 -16.46 -7.04
CA ALA A 156 2.70 -16.80 -6.69
C ALA A 156 3.20 -16.01 -5.46
N VAL A 157 2.80 -14.75 -5.34
CA VAL A 157 3.23 -13.87 -4.25
C VAL A 157 2.46 -14.17 -2.97
N PHE A 158 1.17 -14.45 -3.06
CA PHE A 158 0.40 -14.95 -1.91
C PHE A 158 0.97 -16.27 -1.37
N TYR A 159 1.35 -17.21 -2.25
CA TYR A 159 2.01 -18.44 -1.81
C TYR A 159 3.37 -18.18 -1.15
N GLY A 160 4.15 -17.23 -1.65
CA GLY A 160 5.41 -16.80 -1.04
C GLY A 160 5.21 -16.21 0.38
N LEU A 161 4.28 -15.26 0.53
CA LEU A 161 3.97 -14.67 1.83
C LEU A 161 3.47 -15.73 2.83
N ILE A 162 2.59 -16.64 2.39
CA ILE A 162 2.11 -17.75 3.22
C ILE A 162 3.28 -18.61 3.68
N ALA A 163 4.22 -18.93 2.79
CA ALA A 163 5.42 -19.68 3.13
C ALA A 163 6.28 -18.95 4.18
N ASP A 164 6.55 -17.65 3.99
CA ASP A 164 7.34 -16.84 4.92
C ASP A 164 6.69 -16.72 6.30
N VAL A 165 5.36 -16.53 6.34
CA VAL A 165 4.59 -16.46 7.57
C VAL A 165 4.63 -17.80 8.30
N LEU A 166 4.43 -18.91 7.59
CA LEU A 166 4.46 -20.25 8.17
C LEU A 166 5.86 -20.63 8.66
N ASP A 167 6.93 -20.23 7.95
CA ASP A 167 8.31 -20.47 8.35
C ASP A 167 8.67 -19.71 9.64
N ARG A 168 8.18 -18.48 9.78
CA ARG A 168 8.36 -17.67 11.01
C ARG A 168 7.48 -18.14 12.17
N LEU A 169 6.24 -18.56 11.91
CA LEU A 169 5.31 -19.01 12.94
C LEU A 169 5.58 -20.44 13.39
N GLY A 170 6.12 -21.30 12.53
CA GLY A 170 6.38 -22.72 12.80
C GLY A 170 7.16 -22.96 14.09
N PRO A 171 8.30 -22.28 14.32
CA PRO A 171 9.07 -22.39 15.57
C PRO A 171 8.34 -21.97 16.84
N HIS A 172 7.27 -21.19 16.72
CA HIS A 172 6.46 -20.68 17.83
C HIS A 172 5.10 -21.37 17.96
N SER A 173 4.84 -22.38 17.12
CA SER A 173 3.56 -23.09 17.11
C SER A 173 3.59 -24.28 18.07
N GLU A 174 2.78 -24.21 19.11
CA GLU A 174 2.54 -25.30 20.06
C GLU A 174 1.22 -26.03 19.73
N SER A 175 0.93 -27.15 20.41
CA SER A 175 -0.30 -27.92 20.18
C SER A 175 -1.60 -27.14 20.44
N GLU A 176 -1.51 -26.02 21.15
CA GLU A 176 -2.63 -25.10 21.43
C GLU A 176 -2.69 -23.93 20.45
N THR A 177 -1.64 -23.70 19.65
CA THR A 177 -1.55 -22.55 18.73
C THR A 177 -2.28 -22.79 17.42
N VAL A 178 -2.36 -24.05 16.97
CA VAL A 178 -3.07 -24.46 15.75
C VAL A 178 -3.92 -25.68 16.07
N ASP A 179 -5.24 -25.54 15.94
CA ASP A 179 -6.15 -26.66 16.15
C ASP A 179 -6.03 -27.72 15.03
N ILE A 180 -6.48 -28.94 15.33
CA ILE A 180 -6.37 -30.09 14.43
C ILE A 180 -7.15 -29.88 13.12
N GLU A 181 -8.27 -29.17 13.16
CA GLU A 181 -9.10 -28.91 11.99
C GLU A 181 -8.39 -27.96 11.03
N THR A 182 -7.83 -26.86 11.55
CA THR A 182 -7.02 -25.89 10.81
C THR A 182 -5.81 -26.57 10.18
N LEU A 183 -5.10 -27.43 10.94
CA LEU A 183 -3.97 -28.19 10.40
C LEU A 183 -4.40 -29.17 9.27
N SER A 184 -5.56 -29.81 9.40
CA SER A 184 -6.10 -30.68 8.35
C SER A 184 -6.40 -29.90 7.07
N ARG A 185 -7.04 -28.73 7.20
CA ARG A 185 -7.38 -27.87 6.06
C ARG A 185 -6.14 -27.39 5.31
N LEU A 186 -5.06 -27.06 6.03
CA LEU A 186 -3.78 -26.68 5.43
C LEU A 186 -3.18 -27.83 4.62
N LYS A 187 -3.20 -29.06 5.17
CA LYS A 187 -2.72 -30.26 4.46
C LYS A 187 -3.52 -30.54 3.19
N ASP A 188 -4.83 -30.43 3.26
CA ASP A 188 -5.71 -30.65 2.10
C ASP A 188 -5.46 -29.62 0.99
N ALA A 189 -5.26 -28.35 1.37
CA ALA A 189 -4.91 -27.28 0.45
C ALA A 189 -3.56 -27.53 -0.25
N ILE A 190 -2.52 -27.92 0.51
CA ILE A 190 -1.20 -28.27 -0.04
C ILE A 190 -1.33 -29.45 -1.02
N ALA A 191 -2.04 -30.52 -0.62
CA ALA A 191 -2.26 -31.68 -1.48
C ALA A 191 -3.01 -31.35 -2.78
N GLN A 192 -3.88 -30.34 -2.77
CA GLN A 192 -4.54 -29.84 -3.98
C GLN A 192 -3.56 -29.09 -4.90
N ILE A 193 -2.65 -28.30 -4.33
CA ILE A 193 -1.61 -27.57 -5.07
C ILE A 193 -0.64 -28.55 -5.73
N GLU A 194 -0.14 -29.53 -4.97
CA GLU A 194 0.77 -30.57 -5.47
C GLU A 194 0.17 -31.34 -6.65
N ARG A 195 -1.10 -31.75 -6.55
CA ARG A 195 -1.81 -32.42 -7.64
C ARG A 195 -1.86 -31.58 -8.91
N LYS A 196 -2.03 -30.25 -8.79
CA LYS A 196 -2.06 -29.34 -9.95
C LYS A 196 -0.67 -29.16 -10.57
N GLN A 197 0.39 -29.08 -9.77
CA GLN A 197 1.77 -28.98 -10.29
C GLN A 197 2.19 -30.28 -11.00
N LEU A 198 1.91 -31.44 -10.40
CA LEU A 198 2.19 -32.74 -11.02
C LEU A 198 1.44 -32.96 -12.34
N ALA A 199 0.25 -32.37 -12.48
CA ALA A 199 -0.51 -32.42 -13.74
C ALA A 199 0.10 -31.50 -14.81
N ARG A 200 0.66 -30.35 -14.41
CA ARG A 200 1.35 -29.40 -15.29
C ARG A 200 2.69 -29.94 -15.80
N ASP A 201 3.45 -30.65 -14.97
CA ASP A 201 4.74 -31.24 -15.36
C ASP A 201 4.60 -32.41 -16.34
N ARG A 202 3.39 -32.93 -16.52
CA ARG A 202 3.05 -34.04 -17.44
C ARG A 202 2.47 -33.58 -18.78
N SER A 203 2.17 -32.29 -18.95
CA SER A 203 1.65 -31.68 -20.18
C SER A 203 2.73 -30.97 -20.95
#